data_AF-A0A7C6V3N2-F1
#
_entry.id   AF-A0A7C6V3N2-F1
#
_cell.length_a   1.000
_cell.length_b   1.000
_cell.length_c   1.000
_cell.angle_alpha   90.00
_cell.angle_beta   90.00
_cell.angle_gamma   90.00
#
_symmetry.space_group_name_H-M   'P 1'
#
loop_
_entity.id
_entity.type
_entity.pdbx_description
1 polymer ?
#
loop_
_entity_poly.entity_id
_entity_poly.type
_entity_poly.pdbx_seq_one_letter_code
_entity_poly.pdbx_strand_id
1 'polypeptide(L)'
;MLESLVGLLASVDGRRIGRAVDGIAQEYYRVQVVKVEEEHGLITAYVLAFKDGQFTAEYCVTLGADGYAWCNCRDFIVGGHRCKHMAVLSLWLMREDALRAAEV
;
A
#
# COMPACT_ATOMS: atom_id res chain seq x y z
N MET A 1 -3.46 -11.42 8.46
CA MET A 1 -3.15 -10.33 7.50
C MET A 1 -2.08 -9.39 8.04
N LEU A 2 -2.16 -8.92 9.30
CA LEU A 2 -1.13 -8.03 9.86
C LEU A 2 0.31 -8.59 9.74
N GLU A 3 0.52 -9.86 10.06
CA GLU A 3 1.84 -10.52 9.93
C GLU A 3 2.35 -10.53 8.48
N SER A 4 1.46 -10.68 7.50
CA SER A 4 1.83 -10.65 6.08
C SER A 4 2.19 -9.25 5.60
N LEU A 5 1.54 -8.21 6.17
CA LEU A 5 1.89 -6.81 5.89
C LEU A 5 3.26 -6.43 6.45
N VAL A 6 3.61 -6.90 7.65
CA VAL A 6 4.94 -6.70 8.23
C VAL A 6 6.02 -7.39 7.39
N GLY A 7 5.79 -8.64 6.99
CA GLY A 7 6.70 -9.37 6.09
C GLY A 7 6.85 -8.69 4.73
N LEU A 8 5.76 -8.14 4.19
CA LEU A 8 5.78 -7.33 2.98
C LEU A 8 6.64 -6.07 3.15
N LEU A 9 6.43 -5.30 4.22
CA LEU A 9 7.23 -4.10 4.50
C LEU A 9 8.71 -4.43 4.67
N ALA A 10 9.05 -5.52 5.36
CA ALA A 10 10.44 -5.96 5.56
C ALA A 10 11.18 -6.27 4.24
N SER A 11 10.43 -6.62 3.19
CA SER A 11 10.99 -6.91 1.86
C SER A 11 11.04 -5.69 0.91
N VAL A 12 10.51 -4.54 1.33
CA VAL A 12 10.60 -3.29 0.57
C VAL A 12 11.92 -2.59 0.89
N ASP A 13 12.60 -2.06 -0.13
CA ASP A 13 13.80 -1.24 0.06
C ASP A 13 13.55 -0.07 1.04
N GLY A 14 14.42 0.12 2.03
CA GLY A 14 14.23 1.12 3.08
C GLY A 14 14.04 2.55 2.57
N ARG A 15 14.66 2.93 1.45
CA ARG A 15 14.44 4.25 0.83
C ARG A 15 13.05 4.38 0.24
N ARG A 16 12.43 3.28 -0.22
CA ARG A 16 11.04 3.26 -0.68
C ARG A 16 10.07 3.35 0.48
N ILE A 17 10.37 2.72 1.62
CA ILE A 17 9.58 2.84 2.86
C ILE A 17 9.60 4.30 3.33
N GLY A 18 10.78 4.93 3.41
CA GLY A 18 10.89 6.35 3.80
C GLY A 18 10.02 7.25 2.93
N ARG A 19 10.08 7.10 1.60
CA ARG A 19 9.22 7.87 0.68
C ARG A 19 7.72 7.61 0.87
N ALA A 20 7.33 6.40 1.25
CA ALA A 20 5.93 6.08 1.54
C ALA A 20 5.47 6.80 2.81
N VAL A 21 6.26 6.73 3.88
CA VAL A 21 5.98 7.41 5.16
C VAL A 21 5.90 8.92 4.96
N ASP A 22 6.89 9.53 4.29
CA ASP A 22 6.91 10.96 4.01
C ASP A 22 5.69 11.38 3.20
N GLY A 23 5.33 10.61 2.17
CA GLY A 23 4.18 10.90 1.33
C GLY A 23 2.84 10.75 2.05
N ILE A 24 2.72 9.81 2.99
CA ILE A 24 1.54 9.70 3.85
C ILE A 24 1.45 10.90 4.79
N ALA A 25 2.56 11.25 5.46
CA ALA A 25 2.61 12.36 6.40
C ALA A 25 2.30 13.73 5.75
N GLN A 26 2.64 13.87 4.47
CA GLN A 26 2.37 15.07 3.67
C GLN A 26 1.05 15.00 2.88
N GLU A 27 0.21 13.98 3.13
CA GLU A 27 -1.09 13.78 2.46
C GLU A 27 -1.00 13.68 0.92
N TYR A 28 0.16 13.25 0.39
CA TYR A 28 0.35 13.03 -1.03
C TYR A 28 -0.32 11.76 -1.53
N TYR A 29 -0.78 10.89 -0.63
CA TYR A 29 -1.44 9.66 -0.99
C TYR A 29 -2.82 9.56 -0.35
N ARG A 30 -3.80 9.13 -1.15
CA ARG A 30 -5.09 8.64 -0.67
C ARG A 30 -5.27 7.20 -1.12
N VAL A 31 -5.89 6.38 -0.28
CA VAL A 31 -6.17 4.97 -0.59
C VAL A 31 -7.66 4.80 -0.80
N GLN A 32 -8.03 4.16 -1.91
CA GLN A 32 -9.39 3.75 -2.22
C GLN A 32 -9.42 2.24 -2.38
N VAL A 33 -9.98 1.52 -1.40
CA VAL A 33 -10.16 0.07 -1.49
C VAL A 33 -11.23 -0.23 -2.54
N VAL A 34 -10.90 -1.14 -3.46
CA VAL A 34 -11.77 -1.51 -4.59
C VAL A 34 -12.39 -2.88 -4.36
N LYS A 35 -11.59 -3.84 -3.90
CA LYS A 35 -12.03 -5.22 -3.69
C LYS A 35 -11.32 -5.81 -2.48
N VAL A 36 -12.09 -6.47 -1.63
CA VAL A 36 -11.60 -7.41 -0.64
C VAL A 36 -12.13 -8.78 -1.03
N GLU A 37 -11.23 -9.73 -1.23
CA GLU A 37 -11.55 -11.11 -1.58
C GLU A 37 -11.07 -12.01 -0.44
N GLU A 38 -11.98 -12.28 0.50
CA GLU A 38 -11.68 -12.96 1.75
C GLU A 38 -11.18 -14.39 1.55
N GLU A 39 -11.76 -15.13 0.60
CA GLU A 39 -11.41 -16.53 0.29
C GLU A 39 -9.91 -16.69 -0.01
N HIS A 40 -9.35 -15.76 -0.79
CA HIS A 40 -7.94 -15.77 -1.19
C HIS A 40 -7.08 -14.79 -0.37
N GLY A 41 -7.68 -14.07 0.58
CA GLY A 41 -7.00 -13.06 1.38
C GLY A 41 -6.39 -11.92 0.55
N LEU A 42 -7.05 -11.51 -0.54
CA LEU A 42 -6.57 -10.45 -1.43
C LEU A 42 -7.27 -9.12 -1.13
N ILE A 43 -6.49 -8.05 -1.10
CA ILE A 43 -6.99 -6.68 -1.07
C ILE A 43 -6.45 -5.94 -2.28
N THR A 44 -7.35 -5.41 -3.11
CA THR A 44 -7.01 -4.54 -4.23
C THR A 44 -7.51 -3.13 -3.94
N ALA A 45 -6.61 -2.16 -4.10
CA ALA A 45 -6.90 -0.74 -3.87
C ALA A 45 -6.18 0.14 -4.89
N TYR A 46 -6.70 1.34 -5.09
CA TYR A 46 -5.98 2.42 -5.74
C TYR A 46 -5.23 3.25 -4.70
N VAL A 47 -3.94 3.45 -4.93
CA VAL A 47 -3.13 4.47 -4.28
C VAL A 47 -3.12 5.68 -5.21
N LEU A 48 -3.86 6.72 -4.84
CA LEU A 48 -4.01 7.96 -5.58
C LEU A 48 -2.96 8.97 -5.13
N ALA A 49 -2.15 9.46 -6.06
CA ALA A 49 -1.07 10.40 -5.79
C ALA A 49 -1.48 11.84 -6.07
N PHE A 50 -1.15 12.73 -5.15
CA PHE A 50 -1.44 14.16 -5.21
C PHE A 50 -0.16 14.98 -5.06
N LYS A 51 -0.13 16.15 -5.70
CA LYS A 51 0.89 17.17 -5.52
C LYS A 51 0.20 18.52 -5.44
N ASP A 52 0.46 19.27 -4.37
CA ASP A 52 -0.17 20.58 -4.14
C ASP A 52 -1.71 20.52 -4.22
N GLY A 53 -2.30 19.44 -3.69
CA GLY A 53 -3.73 19.16 -3.71
C GLY A 53 -4.30 18.68 -5.05
N GLN A 54 -3.50 18.65 -6.11
CA GLN A 54 -3.92 18.20 -7.44
C GLN A 54 -3.60 16.72 -7.67
N PHE A 55 -4.55 15.99 -8.26
CA PHE A 55 -4.34 14.61 -8.67
C PHE A 55 -3.25 14.51 -9.74
N THR A 56 -2.36 13.54 -9.61
CA THR A 56 -1.22 13.35 -10.52
C THR A 56 -1.16 11.97 -11.16
N ALA A 57 -1.48 10.92 -10.41
CA ALA A 57 -1.42 9.55 -10.88
C ALA A 57 -2.24 8.63 -9.99
N GLU A 58 -2.66 7.49 -10.54
CA GLU A 58 -3.25 6.39 -9.80
C GLU A 58 -2.41 5.13 -9.94
N TYR A 59 -2.33 4.36 -8.86
CA TYR A 59 -1.64 3.08 -8.86
C TYR A 59 -2.56 1.99 -8.34
N CYS A 60 -2.90 1.02 -9.19
CA CYS A 60 -3.59 -0.19 -8.75
C CYS A 60 -2.57 -1.08 -8.01
N VAL A 61 -2.91 -1.44 -6.77
CA VAL A 61 -2.08 -2.25 -5.88
C VAL A 61 -2.92 -3.40 -5.34
N THR A 62 -2.40 -4.62 -5.43
CA THR A 62 -3.02 -5.81 -4.83
C THR A 62 -2.04 -6.44 -3.85
N LEU A 63 -2.49 -6.68 -2.63
CA LEU A 63 -1.73 -7.38 -1.59
C LEU A 63 -2.46 -8.66 -1.19
N GLY A 64 -1.72 -9.73 -0.97
CA GLY A 64 -2.22 -11.02 -0.49
C GLY A 64 -1.72 -11.38 0.90
N ALA A 65 -2.53 -12.15 1.62
CA ALA A 65 -2.19 -12.68 2.94
C ALA A 65 -0.99 -13.66 2.92
N ASP A 66 -0.67 -14.24 1.76
CA ASP A 66 0.47 -15.13 1.50
C ASP A 66 1.76 -14.38 1.14
N GLY A 67 1.74 -13.04 1.20
CA GLY A 67 2.85 -12.20 0.77
C GLY A 67 2.88 -11.90 -0.73
N TYR A 68 1.85 -12.32 -1.48
CA TYR A 68 1.62 -11.83 -2.85
C TYR A 68 1.53 -10.30 -2.84
N ALA A 69 2.18 -9.66 -3.83
CA ALA A 69 2.11 -8.23 -4.01
C ALA A 69 2.26 -7.87 -5.48
N TRP A 70 1.36 -7.04 -5.98
CA TRP A 70 1.39 -6.53 -7.35
C TRP A 70 1.09 -5.03 -7.38
N CYS A 71 1.72 -4.32 -8.30
CA CYS A 71 1.45 -2.91 -8.55
C CYS A 71 1.63 -2.57 -10.03
N ASN A 72 0.75 -1.74 -10.59
CA ASN A 72 0.84 -1.27 -11.97
C ASN A 72 1.96 -0.23 -12.23
N CYS A 73 2.74 0.15 -11.22
CA CYS A 73 3.79 1.15 -11.39
C CYS A 73 5.03 0.59 -12.10
N ARG A 74 5.83 1.49 -12.70
CA ARG A 74 7.06 1.14 -13.42
C ARG A 74 8.08 0.37 -12.55
N ASP A 75 8.21 0.71 -11.27
CA ASP A 75 9.13 0.04 -10.33
C ASP A 75 8.86 -1.47 -10.26
N PHE A 76 7.59 -1.87 -10.32
CA PHE A 76 7.19 -3.27 -10.28
C PHE A 76 7.22 -3.89 -11.68
N ILE A 77 6.58 -3.26 -12.67
CA ILE A 77 6.45 -3.82 -14.02
C ILE A 77 7.79 -4.00 -14.72
N VAL A 78 8.73 -3.05 -14.55
CA VAL A 78 10.04 -3.09 -15.21
C VAL A 78 11.13 -3.58 -14.26
N GLY A 79 11.09 -3.13 -13.00
CA GLY A 79 12.13 -3.44 -12.02
C GLY A 79 11.92 -4.75 -11.26
N GLY A 80 10.71 -5.33 -11.28
CA GLY A 80 10.36 -6.49 -10.46
C GLY A 80 10.44 -6.22 -8.95
N HIS A 81 10.50 -4.95 -8.54
CA HIS A 81 10.70 -4.57 -7.15
C HIS A 81 9.38 -4.31 -6.45
N ARG A 82 9.32 -4.66 -5.16
CA ARG A 82 8.26 -4.18 -4.27
C ARG A 82 8.39 -2.67 -4.11
N CYS A 83 7.35 -1.95 -4.55
CA CYS A 83 7.40 -0.51 -4.74
C CYS A 83 6.89 0.25 -3.51
N LYS A 84 7.10 1.57 -3.49
CA LYS A 84 6.58 2.43 -2.42
C LYS A 84 5.06 2.39 -2.29
N HIS A 85 4.30 2.17 -3.37
CA HIS A 85 2.83 2.14 -3.32
C HIS A 85 2.31 0.91 -2.57
N MET A 86 3.02 -0.22 -2.63
CA MET A 86 2.74 -1.40 -1.80
C MET A 86 2.95 -1.07 -0.31
N ALA A 87 4.03 -0.34 0.00
CA ALA A 87 4.27 0.12 1.37
C ALA A 87 3.19 1.11 1.84
N VAL A 88 2.74 2.03 0.97
CA VAL A 88 1.63 2.95 1.28
C VAL A 88 0.36 2.17 1.63
N LEU A 89 -0.04 1.22 0.79
CA LEU A 89 -1.24 0.41 1.07
C LEU A 89 -1.08 -0.43 2.34
N SER A 90 0.09 -1.02 2.57
CA SER A 90 0.36 -1.82 3.77
C SER A 90 0.22 -0.98 5.05
N LEU A 91 0.86 0.19 5.08
CA LEU A 91 0.80 1.11 6.21
C LEU A 91 -0.62 1.64 6.44
N TRP A 92 -1.35 1.92 5.35
CA TRP A 92 -2.74 2.33 5.45
C TRP A 92 -3.63 1.23 6.06
N LEU A 93 -3.50 -0.01 5.60
CA LEU A 93 -4.26 -1.15 6.16
C LEU A 93 -3.95 -1.37 7.64
N MET A 94 -2.67 -1.29 8.03
CA MET A 94 -2.27 -1.39 9.44
C MET A 94 -2.87 -0.26 10.29
N ARG A 95 -2.96 0.96 9.75
CA ARG A 95 -3.63 2.08 10.43
C ARG A 95 -5.13 1.82 10.60
N GLU A 96 -5.83 1.39 9.55
CA GLU A 96 -7.26 1.10 9.63
C GLU A 96 -7.57 -0.05 10.60
N ASP A 97 -6.72 -1.08 10.63
CA ASP A 97 -6.82 -2.16 11.63
C ASP A 97 -6.65 -1.61 13.05
N ALA A 98 -5.65 -0.76 13.29
CA ALA A 98 -5.42 -0.15 14.59
C ALA A 98 -6.57 0.77 15.04
N LEU A 99 -7.13 1.55 14.12
CA LEU A 99 -8.28 2.42 14.40
C LEU A 99 -9.52 1.60 14.76
N ARG A 100 -9.83 0.55 13.98
CA ARG A 100 -10.94 -0.37 14.28
C ARG A 100 -10.78 -1.06 15.63
N ALA A 101 -9.55 -1.42 16.00
CA ALA A 101 -9.28 -2.04 17.30
C ALA A 101 -9.43 -1.05 18.47
N ALA A 102 -9.22 0.24 18.26
CA ALA A 102 -9.35 1.29 19.29
C ALA A 102 -10.80 1.75 19.53
N GLU A 103 -11.72 1.43 18.61
CA GLU A 103 -13.15 1.73 18.73
C GLU A 103 -13.92 0.67 19.56
N VAL A 104 -13.24 -0.40 19.98
CA VAL A 104 -13.80 -1.54 20.75
C VAL A 104 -13.48 -1.43 22.24
#